data_AF-A0A840BJQ8-F1
#
_entry.id   AF-A0A840BJQ8-F1
#
_cell.length_a   1.000
_cell.length_b   1.000
_cell.length_c   1.000
_cell.angle_alpha   90.00
_cell.angle_beta   90.00
_cell.angle_gamma   90.00
#
_symmetry.space_group_name_H-M   'P 1'
#
loop_
_entity.id
_entity.type
_entity.pdbx_description
1 polymer ?
#
loop_
_entity_poly.entity_id
_entity_poly.type
_entity_poly.pdbx_seq_one_letter_code
_entity_poly.pdbx_strand_id
1 'polypeptide(L)'
;MQKKIVAGVLALSAVASGSSFAAPISTLLGSTTTPQVQMGPEWFSRFDASLITSTQFNQLKTSPSVNLGLYATSDTVKITYVGTGASRDSNLFLASAGGALNTTTFWNPIYASGGTNNLGTYNPVNAANELFETRAGCTYPTAKAGNTCLASQVGKSREITGLSTGTQLVFGLQTIPLVYDGINLPNVEYFFTGPGTNNDDPKGWNDDAVHAHVFALDASANKFLVGFEDTWLGRGSKSDRDFNDMVFIFEGVAVDNPEPVDHPVPAPSTAALVALGLGLMGWRQRKQPR
;
A
#
# COMPACT_ATOMS: atom_id res chain seq x y z
N MET A 1 22.64 61.50 -21.64
CA MET A 1 22.18 60.10 -21.86
C MET A 1 22.47 59.29 -20.60
N GLN A 2 21.50 59.19 -19.67
CA GLN A 2 21.63 58.39 -18.45
C GLN A 2 21.04 57.00 -18.69
N LYS A 3 21.88 55.96 -18.62
CA LYS A 3 21.43 54.57 -18.64
C LYS A 3 20.97 54.17 -17.23
N LYS A 4 19.67 53.93 -17.06
CA LYS A 4 19.11 53.25 -15.89
C LYS A 4 19.46 51.76 -15.99
N ILE A 5 20.25 51.25 -15.04
CA ILE A 5 20.41 49.81 -14.81
C ILE A 5 19.30 49.40 -13.84
N VAL A 6 18.34 48.62 -14.33
CA VAL A 6 17.32 47.99 -13.49
C VAL A 6 17.94 46.71 -12.95
N ALA A 7 18.27 46.70 -11.66
CA ALA A 7 18.64 45.48 -10.94
C ALA A 7 17.37 44.67 -10.68
N GLY A 8 17.14 43.66 -11.51
CA GLY A 8 16.11 42.65 -11.26
C GLY A 8 16.56 41.75 -10.10
N VAL A 9 15.90 41.87 -8.96
CA VAL A 9 16.00 40.89 -7.88
C VAL A 9 15.31 39.61 -8.37
N LEU A 10 16.09 38.65 -8.86
CA LEU A 10 15.63 37.27 -8.99
C LEU A 10 15.56 36.69 -7.57
N ALA A 11 14.37 36.70 -6.98
CA ALA A 11 14.07 35.84 -5.86
C ALA A 11 14.04 34.39 -6.38
N LEU A 12 15.14 33.68 -6.18
CA LEU A 12 15.22 32.24 -6.40
C LEU A 12 14.46 31.57 -5.25
N SER A 13 13.16 31.38 -5.42
CA SER A 13 12.36 30.57 -4.50
C SER A 13 12.76 29.10 -4.70
N ALA A 14 13.72 28.63 -3.90
CA ALA A 14 13.94 27.20 -3.74
C ALA A 14 12.70 26.61 -3.05
N VAL A 15 11.78 26.06 -3.86
CA VAL A 15 10.72 25.19 -3.34
C VAL A 15 11.41 23.88 -2.97
N ALA A 16 11.89 23.79 -1.74
CA ALA A 16 12.20 22.51 -1.12
C ALA A 16 10.86 21.80 -0.89
N SER A 17 10.35 21.10 -1.91
CA SER A 17 9.26 20.14 -1.75
C SER A 17 9.82 18.88 -1.09
N GLY A 18 10.19 19.00 0.18
CA GLY A 18 10.41 17.83 1.04
C GLY A 18 9.04 17.23 1.31
N SER A 19 8.73 16.11 0.66
CA SER A 19 7.72 15.19 1.17
C SER A 19 8.16 14.82 2.59
N SER A 20 7.40 15.29 3.58
CA SER A 20 7.67 15.04 4.99
C SER A 20 7.35 13.59 5.30
N PHE A 21 8.30 12.68 5.09
CA PHE A 21 8.26 11.33 5.65
C PHE A 21 8.52 11.46 7.15
N ALA A 22 7.46 11.74 7.93
CA ALA A 22 7.56 12.02 9.35
C ALA A 22 7.48 10.76 10.24
N ALA A 23 7.23 9.59 9.66
CA ALA A 23 7.08 8.34 10.41
C ALA A 23 8.40 7.53 10.39
N PRO A 24 9.06 7.32 11.53
CA PRO A 24 10.29 6.53 11.59
C PRO A 24 10.04 5.05 11.24
N ILE A 25 10.91 4.50 10.40
CA ILE A 25 10.93 3.06 10.06
C ILE A 25 12.05 2.38 10.84
N SER A 26 11.73 1.28 11.51
CA SER A 26 12.70 0.51 12.27
C SER A 26 13.72 -0.24 11.40
N THR A 27 14.84 -0.62 12.01
CA THR A 27 15.75 -1.60 11.42
C THR A 27 15.06 -2.95 11.23
N LEU A 28 15.59 -3.78 10.35
CA LEU A 28 14.96 -5.05 9.99
C LEU A 28 15.02 -6.02 11.18
N LEU A 29 13.87 -6.58 11.57
CA LEU A 29 13.71 -7.46 12.73
C LEU A 29 13.43 -8.90 12.28
N GLY A 30 13.80 -9.88 13.09
CA GLY A 30 13.53 -11.31 12.84
C GLY A 30 14.73 -12.09 12.27
N SER A 31 14.51 -13.38 12.01
CA SER A 31 15.55 -14.31 11.57
C SER A 31 15.52 -14.56 10.06
N THR A 32 16.69 -14.79 9.44
CA THR A 32 16.81 -15.29 8.05
C THR A 32 16.68 -16.82 7.96
N THR A 33 16.57 -17.52 9.08
CA THR A 33 16.62 -18.98 9.12
C THR A 33 15.30 -19.65 8.75
N THR A 34 14.28 -18.89 8.37
CA THR A 34 12.98 -19.47 8.07
C THR A 34 13.02 -20.26 6.77
N PRO A 35 12.53 -21.51 6.73
CA PRO A 35 12.46 -22.29 5.50
C PRO A 35 11.61 -21.56 4.46
N GLN A 36 12.22 -21.16 3.36
CA GLN A 36 11.49 -20.63 2.21
C GLN A 36 11.08 -21.80 1.32
N VAL A 37 9.80 -21.83 0.97
CA VAL A 37 9.24 -22.88 0.11
C VAL A 37 8.73 -22.26 -1.18
N GLN A 38 8.75 -23.04 -2.25
CA GLN A 38 8.03 -22.73 -3.47
C GLN A 38 6.52 -22.92 -3.21
N MET A 39 5.73 -21.88 -3.48
CA MET A 39 4.27 -21.94 -3.48
C MET A 39 3.80 -21.54 -4.87
N GLY A 40 3.05 -22.43 -5.54
CA GLY A 40 2.63 -22.22 -6.92
C GLY A 40 3.63 -22.71 -7.97
N PRO A 41 3.26 -22.63 -9.27
CA PRO A 41 4.09 -23.10 -10.38
C PRO A 41 5.29 -22.18 -10.69
N GLU A 42 5.34 -20.97 -10.12
CA GLU A 42 6.32 -19.94 -10.41
C GLU A 42 7.69 -20.39 -9.91
N TRP A 43 8.65 -20.57 -10.84
CA TRP A 43 9.95 -21.15 -10.49
C TRP A 43 10.68 -20.34 -9.42
N PHE A 44 10.58 -19.01 -9.46
CA PHE A 44 11.24 -18.11 -8.52
C PHE A 44 10.51 -17.95 -7.18
N SER A 45 9.38 -18.63 -6.98
CA SER A 45 8.59 -18.47 -5.76
C SER A 45 9.34 -18.86 -4.49
N ARG A 46 9.34 -17.96 -3.50
CA ARG A 46 9.91 -18.15 -2.18
C ARG A 46 9.01 -17.53 -1.15
N PHE A 47 8.40 -18.37 -0.32
CA PHE A 47 7.49 -17.95 0.73
C PHE A 47 7.85 -18.59 2.06
N ASP A 48 7.66 -17.82 3.12
CA ASP A 48 7.70 -18.32 4.48
C ASP A 48 6.37 -19.02 4.82
N ALA A 49 6.39 -20.35 4.79
CA ALA A 49 5.22 -21.18 5.10
C ALA A 49 4.81 -21.16 6.58
N SER A 50 5.60 -20.55 7.46
CA SER A 50 5.19 -20.34 8.86
C SER A 50 4.31 -19.11 9.03
N LEU A 51 4.33 -18.18 8.07
CA LEU A 51 3.55 -16.95 8.11
C LEU A 51 2.17 -17.08 7.46
N ILE A 52 2.06 -17.91 6.43
CA ILE A 52 0.81 -18.16 5.70
C ILE A 52 0.64 -19.64 5.36
N THR A 53 -0.61 -20.10 5.35
CA THR A 53 -0.97 -21.43 4.83
C THR A 53 -1.19 -21.40 3.32
N SER A 54 -1.07 -22.54 2.64
CA SER A 54 -1.40 -22.65 1.21
C SER A 54 -2.84 -22.26 0.90
N THR A 55 -3.77 -22.46 1.83
CA THR A 55 -5.16 -22.01 1.69
C THR A 55 -5.25 -20.49 1.65
N GLN A 56 -4.61 -19.79 2.58
CA GLN A 56 -4.58 -18.32 2.61
C GLN A 56 -3.87 -17.74 1.39
N PHE A 57 -2.78 -18.39 0.95
CA PHE A 57 -2.10 -18.03 -0.28
C PHE A 57 -3.02 -18.15 -1.51
N ASN A 58 -3.73 -19.29 -1.65
CA ASN A 58 -4.68 -19.46 -2.73
C ASN A 58 -5.85 -18.47 -2.64
N GLN A 59 -6.30 -18.12 -1.44
CA GLN A 59 -7.33 -17.10 -1.25
C GLN A 59 -6.87 -15.73 -1.75
N LEU A 60 -5.63 -15.32 -1.48
CA LEU A 60 -5.05 -14.10 -2.05
C LEU A 60 -5.10 -14.12 -3.58
N LYS A 61 -4.70 -15.26 -4.18
CA LYS A 61 -4.66 -15.46 -5.64
C LYS A 61 -6.02 -15.42 -6.32
N THR A 62 -7.06 -15.93 -5.67
CA THR A 62 -8.36 -16.16 -6.33
C THR A 62 -9.48 -15.23 -5.87
N SER A 63 -9.30 -14.51 -4.75
CA SER A 63 -10.34 -13.60 -4.28
C SER A 63 -10.49 -12.41 -5.23
N PRO A 64 -11.70 -11.82 -5.35
CA PRO A 64 -11.88 -10.63 -6.17
C PRO A 64 -10.91 -9.53 -5.73
N SER A 65 -10.14 -9.00 -6.67
CA SER A 65 -9.16 -7.96 -6.38
C SER A 65 -9.87 -6.69 -5.94
N VAL A 66 -9.71 -6.33 -4.66
CA VAL A 66 -10.21 -5.07 -4.13
C VAL A 66 -9.03 -4.19 -3.74
N ASN A 67 -9.06 -2.97 -4.26
CA ASN A 67 -8.05 -1.96 -3.97
C ASN A 67 -8.47 -1.15 -2.73
N LEU A 68 -8.08 -1.64 -1.56
CA LEU A 68 -8.50 -1.07 -0.27
C LEU A 68 -7.44 -0.13 0.29
N GLY A 69 -7.87 1.01 0.86
CA GLY A 69 -6.98 1.91 1.58
C GLY A 69 -6.57 1.30 2.92
N LEU A 70 -5.32 1.51 3.33
CA LEU A 70 -4.81 1.06 4.64
C LEU A 70 -4.74 2.24 5.60
N TYR A 71 -5.21 2.05 6.82
CA TYR A 71 -5.26 3.08 7.85
C TYR A 71 -4.63 2.56 9.14
N ALA A 72 -3.75 3.33 9.76
CA ALA A 72 -3.15 2.95 11.04
C ALA A 72 -4.24 2.80 12.12
N THR A 73 -4.24 1.71 12.88
CA THR A 73 -5.15 1.52 14.02
C THR A 73 -4.52 1.95 15.34
N SER A 74 -3.20 2.12 15.36
CA SER A 74 -2.41 2.54 16.53
C SER A 74 -1.28 3.47 16.14
N ASP A 75 -0.36 3.74 17.07
CA ASP A 75 0.87 4.50 16.82
C ASP A 75 1.92 3.74 16.01
N THR A 76 1.70 2.44 15.83
CA THR A 76 2.64 1.53 15.18
C THR A 76 1.93 0.66 14.14
N VAL A 77 2.58 0.48 13.00
CA VAL A 77 2.22 -0.52 11.98
C VAL A 77 3.41 -1.43 11.75
N LYS A 78 3.19 -2.74 11.85
CA LYS A 78 4.20 -3.74 11.57
C LYS A 78 3.94 -4.38 10.23
N ILE A 79 4.97 -4.45 9.39
CA ILE A 79 4.93 -5.09 8.09
C ILE A 79 5.91 -6.26 8.12
N THR A 80 5.48 -7.44 7.71
CA THR A 80 6.31 -8.63 7.60
C THR A 80 6.36 -9.09 6.16
N TYR A 81 7.56 -9.31 5.63
CA TYR A 81 7.72 -9.78 4.27
C TYR A 81 7.53 -11.30 4.21
N VAL A 82 6.46 -11.74 3.54
CA VAL A 82 6.07 -13.16 3.50
C VAL A 82 6.82 -13.91 2.42
N GLY A 83 6.99 -13.28 1.26
CA GLY A 83 7.60 -13.95 0.14
C GLY A 83 7.33 -13.29 -1.19
N THR A 84 7.98 -13.83 -2.20
CA THR A 84 7.85 -13.38 -3.57
C THR A 84 7.59 -14.54 -4.48
N GLY A 85 6.57 -14.40 -5.31
CA GLY A 85 6.38 -15.16 -6.52
C GLY A 85 6.76 -14.35 -7.75
N ALA A 86 7.45 -13.20 -7.62
CA ALA A 86 7.71 -12.13 -8.61
C ALA A 86 8.90 -12.40 -9.50
N SER A 87 8.82 -12.00 -10.76
CA SER A 87 9.94 -12.12 -11.70
C SER A 87 10.91 -10.94 -11.63
N ARG A 88 10.60 -9.85 -10.92
CA ARG A 88 11.50 -8.69 -10.77
C ARG A 88 12.00 -8.43 -9.36
N ASP A 89 13.24 -7.94 -9.30
CA ASP A 89 13.78 -7.28 -8.11
C ASP A 89 12.95 -6.03 -7.85
N SER A 90 12.49 -5.84 -6.61
CA SER A 90 11.57 -4.77 -6.25
C SER A 90 11.88 -4.21 -4.86
N ASN A 91 11.38 -3.02 -4.58
CA ASN A 91 11.44 -2.37 -3.28
C ASN A 91 10.03 -2.05 -2.79
N LEU A 92 9.65 -2.51 -1.60
CA LEU A 92 8.48 -2.00 -0.90
C LEU A 92 8.88 -0.73 -0.15
N PHE A 93 8.09 0.32 -0.25
CA PHE A 93 8.32 1.58 0.46
C PHE A 93 7.01 2.22 0.93
N LEU A 94 7.10 3.04 1.98
CA LEU A 94 6.01 3.90 2.42
C LEU A 94 5.98 5.15 1.53
N ALA A 95 4.98 5.24 0.66
CA ALA A 95 4.86 6.32 -0.30
C ALA A 95 4.19 7.57 0.31
N SER A 96 3.25 7.39 1.24
CA SER A 96 2.60 8.48 1.97
C SER A 96 2.09 7.99 3.34
N ALA A 97 2.14 8.88 4.33
CA ALA A 97 1.44 8.73 5.61
C ALA A 97 0.72 10.04 5.95
N GLY A 98 -0.59 9.98 6.12
CA GLY A 98 -1.44 11.14 6.43
C GLY A 98 -2.22 11.69 5.24
N GLY A 99 -2.36 10.93 4.14
CA GLY A 99 -3.24 11.29 3.04
C GLY A 99 -2.88 10.59 1.71
N ALA A 100 -3.70 10.84 0.70
CA ALA A 100 -3.50 10.34 -0.66
C ALA A 100 -2.16 10.77 -1.25
N LEU A 101 -1.65 10.01 -2.22
CA LEU A 101 -0.43 10.37 -2.93
C LEU A 101 -0.60 11.71 -3.65
N ASN A 102 0.27 12.66 -3.33
CA ASN A 102 0.28 13.95 -4.00
C ASN A 102 1.03 13.82 -5.34
N THR A 103 0.28 13.92 -6.44
CA THR A 103 0.79 13.84 -7.82
C THR A 103 1.89 14.86 -8.11
N THR A 104 1.82 16.04 -7.50
CA THR A 104 2.80 17.10 -7.71
C THR A 104 4.15 16.79 -7.06
N THR A 105 4.14 16.14 -5.90
CA THR A 105 5.37 15.82 -5.16
C THR A 105 5.91 14.44 -5.48
N PHE A 106 5.07 13.51 -5.96
CA PHE A 106 5.49 12.15 -6.29
C PHE A 106 5.68 11.93 -7.79
N TRP A 107 4.64 12.17 -8.60
CA TRP A 107 4.62 11.83 -10.02
C TRP A 107 5.30 12.86 -10.91
N ASN A 108 5.05 14.15 -10.68
CA ASN A 108 5.60 15.21 -11.53
C ASN A 108 7.13 15.20 -11.61
N PRO A 109 7.90 14.94 -10.54
CA PRO A 109 9.35 14.80 -10.63
C PRO A 109 9.80 13.58 -11.43
N ILE A 110 9.14 12.41 -11.27
CA ILE A 110 9.40 11.21 -12.07
C ILE A 110 9.18 11.49 -13.55
N TYR A 111 8.23 12.35 -13.89
CA TYR A 111 7.82 12.61 -15.27
C TYR A 111 8.11 14.04 -15.74
N ALA A 112 9.07 14.74 -15.14
CA ALA A 112 9.25 16.18 -15.32
C ALA A 112 9.47 16.56 -16.81
N SER A 113 8.56 17.42 -17.30
CA SER A 113 8.46 18.03 -18.64
C SER A 113 8.78 17.11 -19.84
N GLY A 114 7.74 16.52 -20.43
CA GLY A 114 7.85 15.77 -21.70
C GLY A 114 7.36 14.32 -21.65
N GLY A 115 6.85 13.86 -20.50
CA GLY A 115 6.34 12.48 -20.34
C GLY A 115 7.44 11.42 -20.32
N THR A 116 8.71 11.83 -20.19
CA THR A 116 9.85 10.91 -20.09
C THR A 116 10.13 10.57 -18.64
N ASN A 117 10.44 9.30 -18.38
CA ASN A 117 10.75 8.78 -17.06
C ASN A 117 12.15 9.26 -16.61
N ASN A 118 12.22 10.17 -15.64
CA ASN A 118 13.41 10.89 -15.16
C ASN A 118 14.09 10.21 -13.96
N LEU A 119 13.94 8.90 -13.79
CA LEU A 119 14.46 8.18 -12.63
C LEU A 119 15.97 8.23 -12.43
N GLY A 120 16.73 8.53 -13.48
CA GLY A 120 18.16 8.82 -13.35
C GLY A 120 18.47 10.06 -12.49
N THR A 121 17.48 10.94 -12.28
CA THR A 121 17.60 12.20 -11.53
C THR A 121 16.69 12.28 -10.31
N TYR A 122 15.64 11.47 -10.25
CA TYR A 122 14.69 11.46 -9.13
C TYR A 122 14.22 10.04 -8.83
N ASN A 123 14.56 9.50 -7.65
CA ASN A 123 13.99 8.26 -7.13
C ASN A 123 13.26 8.56 -5.81
N PRO A 124 11.93 8.34 -5.73
CA PRO A 124 11.18 8.57 -4.50
C PRO A 124 11.52 7.57 -3.39
N VAL A 125 12.12 6.42 -3.73
CA VAL A 125 12.55 5.41 -2.77
C VAL A 125 13.93 5.76 -2.25
N ASN A 126 14.06 5.84 -0.92
CA ASN A 126 15.30 6.13 -0.22
C ASN A 126 15.32 5.46 1.15
N ALA A 127 16.44 5.52 1.85
CA ALA A 127 16.63 4.86 3.14
C ALA A 127 15.62 5.26 4.24
N ALA A 128 14.95 6.42 4.13
CA ALA A 128 13.99 6.88 5.12
C ALA A 128 12.57 6.30 4.90
N ASN A 129 12.25 5.83 3.69
CA ASN A 129 10.92 5.31 3.37
C ASN A 129 10.90 3.87 2.84
N GLU A 130 12.06 3.31 2.49
CA GLU A 130 12.19 1.91 2.10
C GLU A 130 11.92 0.96 3.27
N LEU A 131 11.09 -0.05 3.03
CA LEU A 131 10.74 -1.09 4.00
C LEU A 131 11.50 -2.37 3.69
N PHE A 132 11.46 -2.83 2.44
CA PHE A 132 12.08 -4.07 2.02
C PHE A 132 12.66 -3.97 0.61
N GLU A 133 13.84 -4.56 0.44
CA GLU A 133 14.37 -4.96 -0.87
C GLU A 133 14.02 -6.44 -1.03
N THR A 134 13.10 -6.72 -1.93
CA THR A 134 12.33 -7.96 -1.97
C THR A 134 13.17 -9.17 -2.38
N ARG A 135 14.25 -8.92 -3.11
CA ARG A 135 15.22 -9.92 -3.56
C ARG A 135 16.61 -9.72 -2.99
N ALA A 136 16.73 -8.97 -1.88
CA ALA A 136 18.01 -8.75 -1.22
C ALA A 136 18.79 -10.05 -1.00
N GLY A 137 19.99 -10.15 -1.59
CA GLY A 137 20.85 -11.33 -1.54
C GLY A 137 20.48 -12.46 -2.53
N CYS A 138 19.51 -12.27 -3.41
CA CYS A 138 19.01 -13.26 -4.37
C CYS A 138 18.52 -12.59 -5.68
N THR A 139 19.46 -12.05 -6.47
CA THR A 139 19.17 -11.41 -7.76
C THR A 139 18.43 -12.34 -8.73
N TYR A 140 17.73 -11.76 -9.71
CA TYR A 140 17.03 -12.54 -10.73
C TYR A 140 17.86 -13.66 -11.41
N PRO A 141 19.08 -13.41 -11.94
CA PRO A 141 19.89 -14.47 -12.53
C PRO A 141 20.19 -15.62 -11.56
N THR A 142 20.44 -15.30 -10.28
CA THR A 142 20.72 -16.31 -9.25
C THR A 142 19.48 -17.13 -8.91
N ALA A 143 18.31 -16.50 -8.82
CA ALA A 143 17.06 -17.19 -8.52
C ALA A 143 16.69 -18.22 -9.60
N LYS A 144 16.90 -17.88 -10.88
CA LYS A 144 16.62 -18.77 -12.03
C LYS A 144 17.59 -19.96 -12.11
N ALA A 145 18.85 -19.81 -11.69
CA ALA A 145 19.93 -20.79 -11.90
C ALA A 145 19.85 -22.07 -11.03
N GLY A 146 18.69 -22.44 -10.51
CA GLY A 146 18.50 -23.68 -9.75
C GLY A 146 17.78 -23.52 -8.40
N ASN A 147 17.08 -22.41 -8.18
CA ASN A 147 16.29 -22.17 -6.98
C ASN A 147 17.06 -22.12 -5.65
N THR A 148 18.38 -21.99 -5.67
CA THR A 148 19.22 -22.14 -4.47
C THR A 148 19.42 -20.86 -3.67
N CYS A 149 19.15 -19.68 -4.23
CA CYS A 149 19.20 -18.45 -3.44
C CYS A 149 17.89 -18.20 -2.68
N LEU A 150 18.07 -17.76 -1.44
CA LEU A 150 17.01 -17.42 -0.49
C LEU A 150 16.99 -15.89 -0.34
N ALA A 151 15.83 -15.27 -0.51
CA ALA A 151 15.70 -13.83 -0.32
C ALA A 151 15.90 -13.52 1.17
N SER A 152 16.94 -12.76 1.49
CA SER A 152 17.43 -12.58 2.87
C SER A 152 16.51 -11.78 3.79
N GLN A 153 15.43 -11.22 3.25
CA GLN A 153 14.45 -10.43 4.00
C GLN A 153 13.10 -11.16 4.18
N VAL A 154 12.89 -12.31 3.54
CA VAL A 154 11.69 -13.12 3.76
C VAL A 154 11.65 -13.61 5.21
N GLY A 155 10.48 -13.51 5.83
CA GLY A 155 10.24 -13.82 7.25
C GLY A 155 10.56 -12.66 8.20
N LYS A 156 11.15 -11.57 7.71
CA LYS A 156 11.54 -10.43 8.54
C LYS A 156 10.47 -9.34 8.56
N SER A 157 10.53 -8.51 9.59
CA SER A 157 9.57 -7.42 9.81
C SER A 157 10.23 -6.05 9.90
N ARG A 158 9.43 -5.03 9.59
CA ARG A 158 9.68 -3.60 9.84
C ARG A 158 8.52 -3.04 10.64
N GLU A 159 8.78 -1.99 11.38
CA GLU A 159 7.76 -1.22 12.09
C GLU A 159 7.85 0.24 11.66
N ILE A 160 6.69 0.82 11.39
CA ILE A 160 6.49 2.25 11.20
C ILE A 160 5.90 2.78 12.50
N THR A 161 6.50 3.82 13.07
CA THR A 161 6.11 4.36 14.38
C THR A 161 5.69 5.82 14.29
N GLY A 162 5.12 6.37 15.38
CA GLY A 162 4.71 7.77 15.46
C GLY A 162 3.48 8.10 14.61
N LEU A 163 2.66 7.09 14.30
CA LEU A 163 1.43 7.26 13.56
C LEU A 163 0.31 7.74 14.49
N SER A 164 -0.72 8.37 13.91
CA SER A 164 -2.01 8.56 14.61
C SER A 164 -3.00 7.51 14.12
N THR A 165 -3.87 6.99 14.99
CA THR A 165 -5.01 6.18 14.55
C THR A 165 -5.81 6.93 13.48
N GLY A 166 -6.19 6.24 12.40
CA GLY A 166 -6.87 6.80 11.24
C GLY A 166 -5.93 7.43 10.19
N THR A 167 -4.61 7.47 10.43
CA THR A 167 -3.64 7.93 9.43
C THR A 167 -3.72 7.02 8.21
N GLN A 168 -4.08 7.57 7.05
CA GLN A 168 -4.03 6.83 5.78
C GLN A 168 -2.58 6.55 5.42
N LEU A 169 -2.30 5.29 5.05
CA LEU A 169 -1.00 4.80 4.62
C LEU A 169 -1.10 4.36 3.17
N VAL A 170 -0.18 4.86 2.35
CA VAL A 170 -0.02 4.41 0.96
C VAL A 170 1.34 3.76 0.82
N PHE A 171 1.35 2.49 0.43
CA PHE A 171 2.56 1.74 0.15
C PHE A 171 2.75 1.64 -1.35
N GLY A 172 4.00 1.73 -1.77
CA GLY A 172 4.41 1.54 -3.16
C GLY A 172 5.31 0.32 -3.28
N LEU A 173 5.16 -0.40 -4.39
CA LEU A 173 6.12 -1.35 -4.91
C LEU A 173 6.84 -0.69 -6.09
N GLN A 174 8.14 -0.43 -5.92
CA GLN A 174 9.02 -0.02 -7.01
C GLN A 174 9.64 -1.26 -7.61
N THR A 175 9.41 -1.54 -8.88
CA THR A 175 9.99 -2.70 -9.56
C THR A 175 11.20 -2.25 -10.38
N ILE A 176 12.32 -2.96 -10.34
CA ILE A 176 13.60 -2.56 -10.95
C ILE A 176 13.72 -3.14 -12.38
N PRO A 177 14.40 -2.47 -13.33
CA PRO A 177 14.50 -2.96 -14.70
C PRO A 177 15.02 -4.40 -14.78
N LEU A 178 14.40 -5.20 -15.66
CA LEU A 178 14.78 -6.57 -15.92
C LEU A 178 15.02 -6.76 -17.42
N VAL A 179 16.28 -7.02 -17.78
CA VAL A 179 16.65 -7.44 -19.13
C VAL A 179 17.34 -8.79 -19.02
N TYR A 180 16.62 -9.84 -19.40
CA TYR A 180 17.11 -11.21 -19.23
C TYR A 180 16.39 -12.17 -20.18
N ASP A 181 17.12 -12.98 -20.94
CA ASP A 181 16.62 -14.15 -21.70
C ASP A 181 15.27 -13.93 -22.40
N GLY A 182 15.22 -12.94 -23.30
CA GLY A 182 14.01 -12.60 -24.07
C GLY A 182 12.97 -11.74 -23.34
N ILE A 183 13.11 -11.55 -22.02
CA ILE A 183 12.36 -10.56 -21.23
C ILE A 183 13.08 -9.22 -21.31
N ASN A 184 12.34 -8.17 -21.64
CA ASN A 184 12.84 -6.80 -21.71
C ASN A 184 11.83 -5.86 -21.06
N LEU A 185 12.02 -5.61 -19.77
CA LEU A 185 11.30 -4.64 -18.95
C LEU A 185 12.30 -3.55 -18.55
N PRO A 186 12.61 -2.59 -19.45
CA PRO A 186 13.74 -1.68 -19.29
C PRO A 186 13.47 -0.53 -18.32
N ASN A 187 12.20 -0.37 -17.90
CA ASN A 187 11.76 0.73 -17.07
C ASN A 187 11.53 0.26 -15.64
N VAL A 188 11.81 1.15 -14.68
CA VAL A 188 11.25 1.01 -13.34
C VAL A 188 9.76 1.34 -13.40
N GLU A 189 8.96 0.60 -12.66
CA GLU A 189 7.52 0.83 -12.53
C GLU A 189 7.15 0.95 -11.05
N TYR A 190 5.99 1.56 -10.80
CA TYR A 190 5.48 1.77 -9.46
C TYR A 190 4.02 1.33 -9.37
N PHE A 191 3.73 0.55 -8.34
CA PHE A 191 2.40 0.03 -8.04
C PHE A 191 2.04 0.39 -6.61
N PHE A 192 0.77 0.70 -6.31
CA PHE A 192 0.42 1.23 -5.00
C PHE A 192 -0.84 0.59 -4.40
N THR A 193 -0.94 0.63 -3.07
CA THR A 193 -2.14 0.27 -2.31
C THR A 193 -3.16 1.42 -2.18
N GLY A 194 -4.45 1.13 -2.30
CA GLY A 194 -5.55 2.02 -1.93
C GLY A 194 -6.30 2.64 -3.11
N PRO A 195 -7.50 3.19 -2.89
CA PRO A 195 -8.36 3.68 -3.98
C PRO A 195 -7.73 4.83 -4.80
N GLY A 196 -6.73 5.54 -4.25
CA GLY A 196 -5.93 6.54 -4.97
C GLY A 196 -4.86 5.95 -5.89
N THR A 197 -4.90 4.64 -6.17
CA THR A 197 -3.88 3.92 -6.95
C THR A 197 -4.35 3.46 -8.31
N ASN A 198 -5.53 3.93 -8.73
CA ASN A 198 -5.65 4.31 -10.13
C ASN A 198 -4.52 5.30 -10.39
N ASN A 199 -3.66 4.96 -11.34
CA ASN A 199 -2.47 5.69 -11.75
C ASN A 199 -2.91 7.02 -12.41
N ASP A 200 -3.63 7.86 -11.66
CA ASP A 200 -4.22 9.14 -12.08
C ASP A 200 -3.10 10.17 -12.17
N ASP A 201 -2.19 9.90 -13.11
CA ASP A 201 -1.38 10.91 -13.71
C ASP A 201 -2.21 11.53 -14.85
N PRO A 202 -2.37 12.86 -14.86
CA PRO A 202 -2.89 13.61 -16.01
C PRO A 202 -2.28 13.24 -17.37
N LYS A 203 -1.18 12.47 -17.40
CA LYS A 203 -0.51 11.95 -18.60
C LYS A 203 -1.02 10.59 -19.11
N GLY A 204 -2.03 9.98 -18.47
CA GLY A 204 -2.74 8.82 -19.01
C GLY A 204 -2.02 7.47 -18.88
N TRP A 205 -1.16 7.32 -17.87
CA TRP A 205 -0.52 6.03 -17.52
C TRP A 205 -1.39 5.16 -16.59
N ASN A 206 -2.66 5.54 -16.44
CA ASN A 206 -3.69 4.74 -15.80
C ASN A 206 -4.07 3.57 -16.70
N ASP A 207 -3.79 2.36 -16.26
CA ASP A 207 -4.30 1.14 -16.89
C ASP A 207 -5.64 0.68 -16.27
N ASP A 208 -6.19 1.47 -15.34
CA ASP A 208 -7.40 1.20 -14.56
C ASP A 208 -7.36 -0.18 -13.88
N ALA A 209 -6.16 -0.68 -13.58
CA ALA A 209 -5.95 -1.98 -13.00
C ALA A 209 -5.58 -1.89 -11.52
N VAL A 210 -6.03 -2.89 -10.77
CA VAL A 210 -5.62 -3.10 -9.39
C VAL A 210 -4.27 -3.80 -9.41
N HIS A 211 -3.25 -3.17 -8.82
CA HIS A 211 -1.89 -3.73 -8.70
C HIS A 211 -1.52 -4.12 -7.27
N ALA A 212 -2.42 -3.88 -6.32
CA ALA A 212 -2.29 -4.33 -4.95
C ALA A 212 -3.63 -4.85 -4.44
N HIS A 213 -3.63 -6.07 -3.92
CA HIS A 213 -4.79 -6.75 -3.37
C HIS A 213 -4.61 -6.92 -1.87
N VAL A 214 -5.61 -6.48 -1.11
CA VAL A 214 -5.65 -6.60 0.34
C VAL A 214 -6.66 -7.67 0.74
N PHE A 215 -6.20 -8.70 1.44
CA PHE A 215 -6.98 -9.82 1.94
C PHE A 215 -6.93 -9.87 3.47
N ALA A 216 -8.08 -9.97 4.14
CA ALA A 216 -8.12 -10.10 5.59
C ALA A 216 -7.61 -11.47 6.03
N LEU A 217 -6.43 -11.51 6.66
CA LEU A 217 -5.87 -12.75 7.21
C LEU A 217 -6.51 -13.08 8.55
N ASP A 218 -6.67 -12.06 9.39
CA ASP A 218 -7.45 -12.06 10.62
C ASP A 218 -7.92 -10.62 10.88
N ALA A 219 -9.18 -10.35 10.48
CA ALA A 219 -9.77 -9.03 10.64
C ALA A 219 -9.91 -8.63 12.12
N SER A 220 -10.10 -9.59 13.03
CA SER A 220 -10.23 -9.31 14.46
C SER A 220 -8.91 -8.86 15.10
N ALA A 221 -7.79 -9.26 14.48
CA ALA A 221 -6.45 -8.89 14.89
C ALA A 221 -5.84 -7.74 14.06
N ASN A 222 -6.63 -7.06 13.21
CA ASN A 222 -6.13 -6.01 12.31
C ASN A 222 -4.94 -6.50 11.45
N LYS A 223 -5.06 -7.73 10.95
CA LYS A 223 -4.01 -8.42 10.20
C LYS A 223 -4.45 -8.71 8.78
N PHE A 224 -3.74 -8.13 7.83
CA PHE A 224 -4.06 -8.20 6.42
C PHE A 224 -2.88 -8.74 5.63
N LEU A 225 -3.17 -9.61 4.67
CA LEU A 225 -2.24 -10.02 3.65
C LEU A 225 -2.37 -9.03 2.48
N VAL A 226 -1.25 -8.48 2.03
CA VAL A 226 -1.21 -7.55 0.91
C VAL A 226 -0.30 -8.15 -0.14
N GLY A 227 -0.90 -8.47 -1.28
CA GLY A 227 -0.21 -8.96 -2.47
C GLY A 227 -0.10 -7.86 -3.51
N PHE A 228 1.05 -7.71 -4.14
CA PHE A 228 1.24 -6.84 -5.29
C PHE A 228 1.45 -7.68 -6.55
N GLU A 229 1.08 -7.09 -7.68
CA GLU A 229 1.45 -7.51 -9.03
C GLU A 229 2.64 -6.66 -9.51
N ASP A 230 3.62 -7.28 -10.18
CA ASP A 230 4.87 -6.63 -10.61
C ASP A 230 4.95 -6.37 -12.12
N THR A 231 3.93 -6.79 -12.89
CA THR A 231 4.03 -6.85 -14.35
C THR A 231 3.05 -5.96 -15.11
N TRP A 232 3.66 -4.98 -15.79
CA TRP A 232 3.18 -4.44 -17.07
C TRP A 232 3.80 -5.25 -18.21
N LEU A 233 3.22 -6.40 -18.59
CA LEU A 233 3.72 -7.15 -19.75
C LEU A 233 3.25 -6.44 -21.04
N GLY A 234 4.05 -5.48 -21.52
CA GLY A 234 3.85 -4.69 -22.75
C GLY A 234 3.78 -5.48 -24.08
N ARG A 235 3.27 -6.72 -24.06
CA ARG A 235 3.06 -7.60 -25.23
C ARG A 235 1.65 -8.19 -25.29
N GLY A 236 0.63 -7.47 -24.82
CA GLY A 236 -0.77 -7.93 -24.91
C GLY A 236 -1.10 -9.14 -24.02
N SER A 237 -0.16 -9.57 -23.17
CA SER A 237 -0.41 -10.49 -22.06
C SER A 237 -0.92 -9.64 -20.90
N LYS A 238 -2.15 -9.90 -20.47
CA LYS A 238 -2.68 -9.29 -19.24
C LYS A 238 -1.89 -9.87 -18.06
N SER A 239 -1.60 -9.06 -17.05
CA SER A 239 -1.18 -9.58 -15.72
C SER A 239 -2.13 -10.72 -15.35
N ASP A 240 -1.61 -11.79 -14.75
CA ASP A 240 -2.41 -12.93 -14.33
C ASP A 240 -3.20 -12.64 -13.04
N ARG A 241 -2.91 -11.51 -12.38
CA ARG A 241 -3.72 -10.90 -11.33
C ARG A 241 -3.93 -11.83 -10.16
N ASP A 242 -2.91 -12.58 -9.82
CA ASP A 242 -2.93 -13.49 -8.67
C ASP A 242 -2.21 -12.90 -7.43
N PHE A 243 -1.67 -11.70 -7.57
CA PHE A 243 -1.08 -10.84 -6.55
C PHE A 243 -0.02 -11.56 -5.70
N ASN A 244 0.60 -12.59 -6.28
CA ASN A 244 1.57 -13.40 -5.58
C ASN A 244 3.01 -12.93 -5.80
N ASP A 245 3.22 -12.01 -6.75
CA ASP A 245 4.55 -11.52 -7.08
C ASP A 245 5.26 -11.05 -5.82
N MET A 246 4.57 -10.26 -5.01
CA MET A 246 5.13 -9.67 -3.81
C MET A 246 4.11 -9.67 -2.68
N VAL A 247 4.36 -10.47 -1.63
CA VAL A 247 3.38 -10.70 -0.55
C VAL A 247 3.91 -10.28 0.81
N PHE A 248 3.09 -9.53 1.53
CA PHE A 248 3.41 -8.96 2.84
C PHE A 248 2.24 -9.13 3.80
N ILE A 249 2.53 -9.24 5.09
CA ILE A 249 1.55 -9.14 6.16
C ILE A 249 1.65 -7.75 6.77
N PHE A 250 0.50 -7.10 6.92
CA PHE A 250 0.35 -5.83 7.61
C PHE A 250 -0.44 -6.06 8.90
N GLU A 251 0.13 -5.61 10.02
CA GLU A 251 -0.45 -5.68 11.37
C GLU A 251 -0.59 -4.25 11.91
N GLY A 252 -1.69 -3.97 12.62
CA GLY A 252 -1.97 -2.63 13.14
C GLY A 252 -2.58 -1.69 12.09
N VAL A 253 -3.20 -2.25 11.05
CA VAL A 253 -3.93 -1.50 10.02
C VAL A 253 -5.39 -1.91 9.97
N ALA A 254 -6.24 -1.01 9.48
CA ALA A 254 -7.60 -1.29 9.06
C ALA A 254 -7.72 -0.99 7.57
N VAL A 255 -8.64 -1.68 6.90
CA VAL A 255 -9.02 -1.38 5.51
C VAL A 255 -10.24 -0.48 5.51
N ASP A 256 -10.29 0.48 4.59
CA ASP A 256 -11.38 1.43 4.33
C ASP A 256 -12.18 1.81 5.58
N ASN A 257 -11.74 2.93 6.18
CA ASN A 257 -12.31 3.64 7.34
C ASN A 257 -13.55 2.95 7.89
N PRO A 258 -13.50 2.21 9.02
CA PRO A 258 -14.72 2.03 9.76
C PRO A 258 -15.21 3.47 9.97
N GLU A 259 -16.37 3.83 9.40
CA GLU A 259 -17.11 4.94 10.00
C GLU A 259 -16.99 4.73 11.51
N PRO A 260 -16.65 5.77 12.29
CA PRO A 260 -16.84 5.67 13.73
C PRO A 260 -18.22 5.07 13.87
N VAL A 261 -18.32 3.88 14.45
CA VAL A 261 -19.61 3.30 14.75
C VAL A 261 -20.20 4.36 15.67
N ASP A 262 -21.05 5.21 15.10
CA ASP A 262 -21.66 6.31 15.82
C ASP A 262 -22.18 5.65 17.08
N HIS A 263 -21.69 6.15 18.22
CA HIS A 263 -22.06 5.67 19.55
C HIS A 263 -23.51 5.18 19.50
N PRO A 264 -23.83 3.96 19.97
CA PRO A 264 -25.17 3.40 19.81
C PRO A 264 -26.14 4.49 20.20
N VAL A 265 -26.82 5.08 19.20
CA VAL A 265 -27.84 6.09 19.45
C VAL A 265 -28.76 5.37 20.40
N PRO A 266 -28.90 5.82 21.67
CA PRO A 266 -29.77 5.12 22.59
C PRO A 266 -31.11 5.06 21.89
N ALA A 267 -31.54 3.85 21.52
CA ALA A 267 -32.86 3.67 20.94
C ALA A 267 -33.80 4.46 21.86
N PRO A 268 -34.56 5.44 21.34
CA PRO A 268 -35.39 6.28 22.18
C PRO A 268 -36.20 5.32 23.02
N SER A 269 -35.96 5.34 24.34
CA SER A 269 -36.44 4.28 25.22
C SER A 269 -37.92 4.07 24.90
N THR A 270 -38.29 2.86 24.50
CA THR A 270 -39.68 2.55 24.11
C THR A 270 -40.62 2.95 25.27
N ALA A 271 -40.10 2.95 26.49
CA ALA A 271 -40.72 3.52 27.70
C ALA A 271 -41.10 5.01 27.58
N ALA A 272 -40.26 5.88 27.02
CA ALA A 272 -40.58 7.31 26.84
C ALA A 272 -41.69 7.53 25.81
N LEU A 273 -41.70 6.78 24.71
CA LEU A 273 -42.77 6.86 23.69
C LEU A 273 -44.09 6.24 24.19
N VAL A 274 -44.02 5.14 24.96
CA VAL A 274 -45.19 4.54 25.61
C VAL A 274 -45.74 5.47 26.70
N ALA A 275 -44.89 6.12 27.50
CA ALA A 275 -45.31 7.09 28.51
C ALA A 275 -45.96 8.33 27.88
N LEU A 276 -45.42 8.85 26.77
CA LEU A 276 -46.03 9.93 26.00
C LEU A 276 -47.38 9.51 25.40
N GLY A 277 -47.48 8.29 24.87
CA GLY A 277 -48.73 7.74 24.34
C GLY A 277 -49.81 7.58 25.42
N LEU A 278 -49.45 7.06 26.60
CA LEU A 278 -50.37 6.89 27.73
C LEU A 278 -50.77 8.24 28.36
N GLY A 279 -49.83 9.19 28.46
CA GLY A 279 -50.11 10.55 28.94
C GLY A 279 -51.10 11.30 28.05
N LEU A 280 -50.96 11.17 26.72
CA LEU A 280 -51.88 11.79 25.76
C LEU A 280 -53.27 11.15 25.78
N MET A 281 -53.39 9.83 25.99
CA MET A 281 -54.69 9.17 26.15
C MET A 281 -55.38 9.54 27.47
N GLY A 282 -54.63 9.62 28.57
CA GLY A 282 -55.15 10.06 29.87
C GLY A 282 -55.64 11.52 29.86
N TRP A 283 -54.97 12.40 29.11
CA TRP A 283 -55.41 13.80 28.97
C TRP A 283 -56.67 13.94 28.11
N ARG A 284 -56.83 13.07 27.09
CA ARG A 284 -58.03 13.05 26.23
C ARG A 284 -59.29 12.62 26.98
N GLN A 285 -59.16 11.72 27.96
CA GLN A 285 -60.30 11.29 28.79
C GLN A 285 -60.76 12.33 29.82
N ARG A 286 -59.93 13.33 30.18
CA ARG A 286 -60.33 14.43 31.07
C ARG A 286 -61.08 15.58 30.40
N LYS A 287 -61.21 15.57 29.06
CA LYS A 287 -61.90 16.63 28.29
C LYS A 287 -63.27 16.22 27.74
N GLN A 288 -63.87 15.12 28.20
CA GLN A 288 -65.30 14.90 28.00
C GLN A 288 -66.07 15.40 29.23
N PRO A 289 -66.69 16.60 29.18
CA PRO A 289 -67.69 16.95 30.16
C PRO A 289 -68.91 16.03 29.98
N ARG A 290 -69.50 15.62 31.10
CA ARG A 290 -70.85 15.02 31.12
C ARG A 290 -71.87 16.03 30.63
#